data_AF-A0A9E0DCR5-F1
#
_entry.id   AF-A0A9E0DCR5-F1
#
_cell.length_a   1.000
_cell.length_b   1.000
_cell.length_c   1.000
_cell.angle_alpha   90.00
_cell.angle_beta   90.00
_cell.angle_gamma   90.00
#
_symmetry.space_group_name_H-M   'P 1'
#
loop_
_entity.id
_entity.type
_entity.pdbx_description
1 polymer ?
#
loop_
_entity_poly.entity_id
_entity_poly.type
_entity_poly.pdbx_seq_one_letter_code
_entity_poly.pdbx_strand_id
1 'polypeptide(L)'
;MNPTALTHLLDEAQRRRLTLFIGPDLPQAVTGLPSAGDLAAGLAKHLGLSGLGDAPALADVAQAAGRLRFRDTLQFLMDRLDSSGHDPQPVDLLLARLPVDLFITTRLDDGLGRAFEQVSRPAQALVSDFDAGFVDRSKPTLLKLYGDLRQPTSLTVTQDQLFDLPRDKRGLLRLVEQAFSTSTLLFLGADLESPDFLSLWRGVLRDLGRLAPMAYAAPARPLSPQAKAVWADRNITVLDDAPLDLVQTLAERLPPEGTTPIRPRPPGSRLLPPITPPIQRYRNFDLELSRRADGRILARVLRSPEGEGESAVADFAEMPPPLDGAATLRGTDEEMGRRLFPGGVAERWAASLATTVRAEEGLRLRLFLADPSLAGVAWEAAKLGDKWPALSTVTPMVRYVSTGRRTDTLAAAQPLRMLVLISDAAEMGLPVLDTARERALLAEALAPLEAKGALKVEWRTGAVTRRGLLDDLRRIQPHLLHFIGHGLHDEATGLGSLVISGDGGEPVLLTTEDLAILLDGTPVQFAFFNACQSGRAAGGVAQAVVRASVAAAVGMQVDAPDQAAADFAGAVYRSIADGWPIDAAVAEGRKLLSTTLGVGSPWWALPALYSRLEDGRLFG
;
A
#
# COMPACT_ATOMS: atom_id res chain seq x y z
N MET A 1 -19.47 34.50 16.05
CA MET A 1 -18.46 34.09 17.04
C MET A 1 -18.48 34.92 18.31
N ASN A 2 -18.51 34.25 19.47
CA ASN A 2 -18.30 34.88 20.76
C ASN A 2 -16.87 35.48 20.82
N PRO A 3 -16.71 36.81 20.92
CA PRO A 3 -15.39 37.46 20.82
C PRO A 3 -14.39 36.98 21.87
N THR A 4 -14.87 36.62 23.06
CA THR A 4 -14.04 36.15 24.17
C THR A 4 -13.48 34.76 23.87
N ALA A 5 -14.31 33.85 23.34
CA ALA A 5 -13.88 32.51 22.97
C ALA A 5 -12.86 32.53 21.83
N LEU A 6 -13.09 33.34 20.80
CA LEU A 6 -12.15 33.50 19.69
C LEU A 6 -10.80 34.04 20.17
N THR A 7 -10.81 35.08 21.00
CA THR A 7 -9.57 35.68 21.52
C THR A 7 -8.75 34.66 22.31
N HIS A 8 -9.42 33.84 23.14
CA HIS A 8 -8.76 32.78 23.90
C HIS A 8 -8.17 31.70 22.99
N LEU A 9 -8.94 31.21 22.01
CA LEU A 9 -8.45 30.20 21.05
C LEU A 9 -7.24 30.71 20.25
N LEU A 10 -7.22 31.99 19.86
CA LEU A 10 -6.08 32.61 19.16
C LEU A 10 -4.82 32.67 20.04
N ASP A 11 -4.93 33.11 21.30
CA ASP A 11 -3.80 33.16 22.24
C ASP A 11 -3.24 31.76 22.52
N GLU A 12 -4.12 30.78 22.72
CA GLU A 12 -3.71 29.39 22.99
C GLU A 12 -3.07 28.71 21.78
N ALA A 13 -3.54 29.00 20.56
CA ALA A 13 -2.88 28.56 19.33
C ALA A 13 -1.49 29.16 19.18
N GLN A 14 -1.33 30.48 19.38
CA GLN A 14 -0.02 31.14 19.29
C GLN A 14 0.98 30.61 20.34
N ARG A 15 0.49 30.21 21.51
CA ARG A 15 1.28 29.59 22.58
C ARG A 15 1.51 28.09 22.40
N ARG A 16 0.97 27.47 21.34
CA ARG A 16 1.02 26.03 21.08
C ARG A 16 0.45 25.19 22.22
N ARG A 17 -0.62 25.70 22.85
CA ARG A 17 -1.39 25.04 23.93
C ARG A 17 -2.82 24.69 23.51
N LEU A 18 -3.17 24.94 22.26
CA LEU A 18 -4.42 24.50 21.66
C LEU A 18 -4.25 23.08 21.09
N THR A 19 -5.16 22.18 21.41
CA THR A 19 -5.30 20.87 20.76
C THR A 19 -6.61 20.85 19.98
N LEU A 20 -6.54 20.39 18.72
CA LEU A 20 -7.73 20.21 17.89
C LEU A 20 -8.20 18.76 17.95
N PHE A 21 -9.48 18.56 18.21
CA PHE A 21 -10.13 17.26 18.11
C PHE A 21 -11.12 17.29 16.95
N ILE A 22 -10.92 16.45 15.94
CA ILE A 22 -11.64 16.52 14.66
C ILE A 22 -12.44 15.24 14.48
N GLY A 23 -13.77 15.39 14.43
CA GLY A 23 -14.68 14.27 14.26
C GLY A 23 -15.10 14.00 12.81
N PRO A 24 -15.78 12.88 12.56
CA PRO A 24 -16.23 12.46 11.24
C PRO A 24 -17.47 13.22 10.73
N ASP A 25 -18.14 14.00 11.57
CA ASP A 25 -19.40 14.65 11.20
C ASP A 25 -19.23 16.05 10.60
N LEU A 26 -18.01 16.43 10.22
CA LEU A 26 -17.84 17.61 9.39
C LEU A 26 -18.71 17.50 8.12
N PRO A 27 -19.41 18.57 7.69
CA PRO A 27 -20.37 18.47 6.59
C PRO A 27 -19.71 17.96 5.30
N GLN A 28 -20.40 17.08 4.55
CA GLN A 28 -19.90 16.55 3.28
C GLN A 28 -19.55 17.64 2.26
N ALA A 29 -20.26 18.77 2.26
CA ALA A 29 -19.93 19.92 1.41
C ALA A 29 -18.54 20.53 1.69
N VAL A 30 -17.95 20.19 2.85
CA VAL A 30 -16.68 20.70 3.36
C VAL A 30 -15.57 19.65 3.28
N THR A 31 -15.89 18.40 3.59
CA THR A 31 -14.94 17.28 3.58
C THR A 31 -14.96 16.48 2.27
N GLY A 32 -15.92 16.71 1.38
CA GLY A 32 -16.13 15.85 0.20
C GLY A 32 -16.54 14.41 0.53
N LEU A 33 -16.58 14.06 1.82
CA LEU A 33 -16.78 12.71 2.34
C LEU A 33 -18.09 12.63 3.12
N PRO A 34 -18.78 11.48 3.09
CA PRO A 34 -19.99 11.27 3.88
C PRO A 34 -19.70 11.41 5.39
N SER A 35 -20.66 11.97 6.14
CA SER A 35 -20.59 12.02 7.61
C SER A 35 -20.72 10.63 8.24
N ALA A 36 -20.47 10.48 9.55
CA ALA A 36 -20.66 9.19 10.21
C ALA A 36 -22.13 8.72 10.13
N GLY A 37 -23.08 9.65 10.20
CA GLY A 37 -24.50 9.36 9.98
C GLY A 37 -24.83 8.89 8.56
N ASP A 38 -24.23 9.52 7.54
CA ASP A 38 -24.41 9.10 6.13
C ASP A 38 -23.83 7.71 5.89
N LEU A 39 -22.66 7.43 6.47
CA LEU A 39 -22.04 6.10 6.42
C LEU A 39 -22.90 5.05 7.12
N ALA A 40 -23.44 5.36 8.30
CA ALA A 40 -24.30 4.43 9.04
C ALA A 40 -25.57 4.08 8.24
N ALA A 41 -26.26 5.10 7.72
CA ALA A 41 -27.47 4.91 6.90
C ALA A 41 -27.16 4.16 5.59
N GLY A 42 -26.06 4.52 4.92
CA GLY A 42 -25.62 3.87 3.69
C GLY A 42 -25.22 2.41 3.91
N LEU A 43 -24.50 2.12 5.00
CA LEU A 43 -24.08 0.77 5.37
C LEU A 43 -25.28 -0.10 5.74
N ALA A 44 -26.23 0.42 6.53
CA ALA A 44 -27.44 -0.30 6.90
C ALA A 44 -28.24 -0.70 5.65
N LYS A 45 -28.38 0.23 4.70
CA LYS A 45 -29.02 -0.03 3.41
C LYS A 45 -28.24 -1.04 2.57
N HIS A 46 -26.92 -0.91 2.48
CA HIS A 46 -26.06 -1.80 1.72
C HIS A 46 -26.13 -3.25 2.25
N LEU A 47 -26.20 -3.40 3.57
CA LEU A 47 -26.28 -4.70 4.22
C LEU A 47 -27.72 -5.25 4.32
N GLY A 48 -28.74 -4.47 3.98
CA GLY A 48 -30.15 -4.86 4.12
C GLY A 48 -30.62 -4.96 5.58
N LEU A 49 -30.00 -4.19 6.48
CA LEU A 49 -30.34 -4.18 7.90
C LEU A 49 -31.55 -3.28 8.17
N SER A 50 -32.47 -3.75 9.01
CA SER A 50 -33.66 -2.99 9.44
C SER A 50 -33.84 -3.10 10.96
N GLY A 51 -34.62 -2.19 11.54
CA GLY A 51 -34.90 -2.19 12.99
C GLY A 51 -33.81 -1.57 13.88
N LEU A 52 -32.89 -0.78 13.32
CA LEU A 52 -31.78 -0.14 14.05
C LEU A 52 -32.12 1.27 14.60
N GLY A 53 -33.40 1.69 14.54
CA GLY A 53 -33.83 3.04 14.87
C GLY A 53 -33.70 4.04 13.71
N ASP A 54 -34.10 5.29 13.94
CA ASP A 54 -34.20 6.32 12.89
C ASP A 54 -32.84 6.94 12.49
N ALA A 55 -31.84 6.87 13.37
CA ALA A 55 -30.49 7.41 13.13
C ALA A 55 -29.43 6.59 13.89
N PRO A 56 -29.15 5.34 13.47
CA PRO A 56 -28.18 4.49 14.16
C PRO A 56 -26.76 5.04 14.05
N ALA A 57 -25.92 4.84 15.07
CA ALA A 57 -24.51 5.16 14.97
C ALA A 57 -23.80 4.15 14.04
N LEU A 58 -22.72 4.57 13.38
CA LEU A 58 -21.96 3.68 12.49
C LEU A 58 -21.51 2.40 13.21
N ALA A 59 -21.15 2.51 14.49
CA ALA A 59 -20.74 1.37 15.29
C ALA A 59 -21.85 0.36 15.56
N ASP A 60 -23.09 0.82 15.70
CA ASP A 60 -24.26 -0.04 15.89
C ASP A 60 -24.54 -0.84 14.62
N VAL A 61 -24.49 -0.16 13.46
CA VAL A 61 -24.69 -0.79 12.15
C VAL A 61 -23.57 -1.78 11.84
N ALA A 62 -22.31 -1.39 12.09
CA ALA A 62 -21.15 -2.26 11.89
C ALA A 62 -21.16 -3.47 12.83
N GLN A 63 -21.62 -3.31 14.08
CA GLN A 63 -21.82 -4.43 15.00
C GLN A 63 -22.93 -5.37 14.50
N ALA A 64 -24.05 -4.82 14.03
CA ALA A 64 -25.18 -5.59 13.50
C ALA A 64 -24.84 -6.37 12.22
N ALA A 65 -23.85 -5.92 11.44
CA ALA A 65 -23.32 -6.67 10.29
C ALA A 65 -22.75 -8.05 10.70
N GLY A 66 -22.22 -8.15 11.93
CA GLY A 66 -21.59 -9.36 12.46
C GLY A 66 -20.26 -9.73 11.79
N ARG A 67 -19.56 -10.72 12.37
CA ARG A 67 -18.19 -11.10 11.94
C ARG A 67 -18.11 -11.56 10.48
N LEU A 68 -19.12 -12.26 9.97
CA LEU A 68 -19.11 -12.81 8.61
C LEU A 68 -19.21 -11.74 7.52
N ARG A 69 -19.78 -10.57 7.83
CA ARG A 69 -19.94 -9.44 6.88
C ARG A 69 -19.10 -8.23 7.27
N PHE A 70 -18.15 -8.42 8.17
CA PHE A 70 -17.21 -7.36 8.52
C PHE A 70 -16.35 -6.96 7.32
N ARG A 71 -16.02 -7.90 6.43
CA ARG A 71 -15.35 -7.60 5.16
C ARG A 71 -16.18 -6.66 4.29
N ASP A 72 -17.49 -6.92 4.12
CA ASP A 72 -18.40 -6.03 3.38
C ASP A 72 -18.46 -4.63 4.02
N THR A 73 -18.45 -4.58 5.36
CA THR A 73 -18.42 -3.31 6.11
C THR A 73 -17.15 -2.51 5.84
N LEU A 74 -15.99 -3.17 5.91
CA LEU A 74 -14.71 -2.54 5.60
C LEU A 74 -14.65 -2.06 4.14
N GLN A 75 -15.10 -2.89 3.20
CA GLN A 75 -15.13 -2.53 1.79
C GLN A 75 -16.04 -1.31 1.56
N PHE A 76 -17.24 -1.30 2.16
CA PHE A 76 -18.16 -0.17 2.07
C PHE A 76 -17.53 1.12 2.61
N LEU A 77 -16.84 1.05 3.76
CA LEU A 77 -16.15 2.21 4.33
C LEU A 77 -15.01 2.68 3.44
N MET A 78 -14.20 1.75 2.91
CA MET A 78 -13.13 2.08 1.96
C MET A 78 -13.69 2.77 0.72
N ASP A 79 -14.70 2.22 0.07
CA ASP A 79 -15.28 2.81 -1.16
C ASP A 79 -15.84 4.23 -0.96
N ARG A 80 -16.18 4.59 0.27
CA ARG A 80 -16.83 5.87 0.61
C ARG A 80 -15.92 6.88 1.26
N LEU A 81 -14.82 6.45 1.87
CA LEU A 81 -13.88 7.29 2.60
C LEU A 81 -12.47 7.28 2.01
N ASP A 82 -12.20 6.42 1.01
CA ASP A 82 -10.96 6.44 0.27
C ASP A 82 -10.84 7.75 -0.49
N SER A 83 -10.00 8.63 0.06
CA SER A 83 -9.67 9.91 -0.54
C SER A 83 -8.43 9.83 -1.42
N SER A 84 -7.81 8.65 -1.57
CA SER A 84 -6.63 8.46 -2.41
C SER A 84 -6.91 8.95 -3.85
N GLY A 85 -5.91 9.60 -4.45
CA GLY A 85 -6.06 10.25 -5.76
C GLY A 85 -6.80 11.60 -5.78
N HIS A 86 -7.49 12.01 -4.71
CA HIS A 86 -8.20 13.30 -4.65
C HIS A 86 -7.41 14.33 -3.85
N ASP A 87 -7.38 15.61 -4.25
CA ASP A 87 -6.70 16.64 -3.44
C ASP A 87 -7.33 16.74 -2.03
N PRO A 88 -6.51 16.89 -0.97
CA PRO A 88 -6.99 17.24 0.35
C PRO A 88 -7.94 18.43 0.31
N GLN A 89 -9.02 18.33 1.08
CA GLN A 89 -10.06 19.35 1.04
C GLN A 89 -9.56 20.67 1.60
N PRO A 90 -10.18 21.81 1.20
CA PRO A 90 -9.79 23.12 1.69
C PRO A 90 -9.73 23.21 3.22
N VAL A 91 -10.64 22.53 3.93
CA VAL A 91 -10.65 22.50 5.40
C VAL A 91 -9.41 21.80 5.97
N ASP A 92 -8.99 20.69 5.38
CA ASP A 92 -7.83 19.92 5.83
C ASP A 92 -6.54 20.72 5.58
N LEU A 93 -6.47 21.44 4.45
CA LEU A 93 -5.38 22.37 4.15
C LEU A 93 -5.32 23.55 5.12
N LEU A 94 -6.46 24.10 5.53
CA LEU A 94 -6.50 25.15 6.55
C LEU A 94 -6.02 24.62 7.90
N LEU A 95 -6.55 23.47 8.34
CA LEU A 95 -6.17 22.82 9.59
C LEU A 95 -4.67 22.53 9.65
N ALA A 96 -4.09 21.98 8.58
CA ALA A 96 -2.67 21.63 8.51
C ALA A 96 -1.73 22.85 8.66
N ARG A 97 -2.21 24.06 8.36
CA ARG A 97 -1.43 25.30 8.44
C ARG A 97 -1.59 26.04 9.76
N LEU A 98 -2.54 25.65 10.61
CA LEU A 98 -2.69 26.29 11.91
C LEU A 98 -1.45 26.02 12.77
N PRO A 99 -0.96 26.98 13.56
CA PRO A 99 0.19 26.83 14.46
C PRO A 99 -0.16 25.97 15.70
N VAL A 100 -0.68 24.77 15.47
CA VAL A 100 -1.07 23.76 16.46
C VAL A 100 -0.16 22.55 16.28
N ASP A 101 0.28 21.94 17.38
CA ASP A 101 1.20 20.80 17.36
C ASP A 101 0.52 19.45 17.63
N LEU A 102 -0.73 19.44 18.11
CA LEU A 102 -1.47 18.20 18.39
C LEU A 102 -2.87 18.23 17.79
N PHE A 103 -3.13 17.24 16.94
CA PHE A 103 -4.40 16.98 16.28
C PHE A 103 -4.85 15.58 16.67
N ILE A 104 -6.03 15.46 17.25
CA ILE A 104 -6.68 14.19 17.57
C ILE A 104 -7.84 14.04 16.60
N THR A 105 -7.99 12.86 15.99
CA THR A 105 -9.08 12.62 15.05
C THR A 105 -9.70 11.25 15.22
N THR A 106 -11.02 11.18 15.07
CA THR A 106 -11.79 9.94 14.95
C THR A 106 -12.23 9.68 13.50
N ARG A 107 -11.84 10.55 12.56
CA ARG A 107 -11.98 10.29 11.13
C ARG A 107 -11.09 9.11 10.71
N LEU A 108 -11.64 8.26 9.85
CA LEU A 108 -10.96 7.08 9.35
C LEU A 108 -10.11 7.39 8.10
N ASP A 109 -10.49 8.42 7.33
CA ASP A 109 -9.82 8.88 6.11
C ASP A 109 -8.43 9.50 6.36
N ASP A 110 -7.62 9.65 5.31
CA ASP A 110 -6.26 10.18 5.38
C ASP A 110 -6.12 11.63 4.89
N GLY A 111 -7.24 12.34 4.64
CA GLY A 111 -7.26 13.67 4.04
C GLY A 111 -6.43 14.70 4.82
N LEU A 112 -6.54 14.70 6.15
CA LEU A 112 -5.75 15.59 7.01
C LEU A 112 -4.26 15.25 7.00
N GLY A 113 -3.90 13.96 6.98
CA GLY A 113 -2.51 13.52 6.87
C GLY A 113 -1.87 14.01 5.56
N ARG A 114 -2.59 13.86 4.46
CA ARG A 114 -2.16 14.34 3.13
C ARG A 114 -2.09 15.86 3.05
N ALA A 115 -2.98 16.58 3.73
CA ALA A 115 -2.90 18.04 3.81
C ALA A 115 -1.58 18.51 4.44
N PHE A 116 -1.11 17.86 5.52
CA PHE A 116 0.19 18.15 6.14
C PHE A 116 1.37 17.96 5.17
N GLU A 117 1.35 16.90 4.37
CA GLU A 117 2.35 16.68 3.33
C GLU A 117 2.31 17.79 2.27
N GLN A 118 1.12 18.12 1.78
CA GLN A 118 0.93 19.13 0.73
C GLN A 118 1.38 20.53 1.15
N VAL A 119 1.17 20.91 2.41
CA VAL A 119 1.64 22.21 2.94
C VAL A 119 3.11 22.19 3.36
N SER A 120 3.82 21.07 3.13
CA SER A 120 5.24 20.88 3.48
C SER A 120 5.50 21.03 4.98
N ARG A 121 4.57 20.53 5.80
CA ARG A 121 4.65 20.48 7.27
C ARG A 121 4.31 19.06 7.73
N PRO A 122 5.16 18.07 7.46
CA PRO A 122 4.82 16.67 7.70
C PRO A 122 4.50 16.43 9.17
N ALA A 123 3.28 15.96 9.44
CA ALA A 123 2.87 15.51 10.77
C ALA A 123 3.22 14.03 10.95
N GLN A 124 3.58 13.65 12.17
CA GLN A 124 3.70 12.24 12.52
C GLN A 124 2.31 11.67 12.82
N ALA A 125 1.93 10.59 12.13
CA ALA A 125 0.67 9.91 12.38
C ALA A 125 0.85 8.87 13.49
N LEU A 126 0.02 8.92 14.54
CA LEU A 126 -0.03 7.90 15.58
C LEU A 126 -1.35 7.12 15.44
N VAL A 127 -1.26 5.89 14.95
CA VAL A 127 -2.43 5.06 14.57
C VAL A 127 -2.60 3.88 15.54
N SER A 128 -1.48 3.43 16.12
CA SER A 128 -1.38 2.30 17.04
C SER A 128 -0.55 2.64 18.28
N ASP A 129 -0.63 1.78 19.31
CA ASP A 129 0.16 1.90 20.53
C ASP A 129 1.67 1.78 20.30
N PHE A 130 2.09 1.13 19.21
CA PHE A 130 3.50 1.09 18.82
C PHE A 130 4.03 2.50 18.50
N ASP A 131 3.23 3.29 17.79
CA ASP A 131 3.60 4.65 17.37
C ASP A 131 3.75 5.59 18.58
N ALA A 132 2.93 5.38 19.62
CA ALA A 132 2.99 6.16 20.86
C ALA A 132 4.34 6.03 21.60
N GLY A 133 5.14 4.99 21.31
CA GLY A 133 6.48 4.79 21.86
C GLY A 133 7.56 5.67 21.23
N PHE A 134 7.32 6.27 20.05
CA PHE A 134 8.35 6.91 19.23
C PHE A 134 8.01 8.37 18.83
N VAL A 135 7.28 9.09 19.68
CA VAL A 135 6.80 10.46 19.43
C VAL A 135 7.97 11.45 19.25
N ASP A 136 8.16 11.97 18.04
CA ASP A 136 9.06 13.07 17.70
C ASP A 136 8.38 14.42 17.97
N ARG A 137 8.81 15.10 19.04
CA ARG A 137 8.24 16.39 19.46
C ARG A 137 8.64 17.58 18.58
N SER A 138 9.50 17.37 17.59
CA SER A 138 9.87 18.43 16.63
C SER A 138 8.84 18.63 15.52
N LYS A 139 7.86 17.72 15.42
CA LYS A 139 6.82 17.72 14.37
C LYS A 139 5.43 17.76 14.99
N PRO A 140 4.44 18.30 14.26
CA PRO A 140 3.04 18.16 14.65
C PRO A 140 2.65 16.67 14.73
N THR A 141 1.78 16.33 15.67
CA THR A 141 1.27 14.98 15.90
C THR A 141 -0.18 14.88 15.42
N LEU A 142 -0.47 13.90 14.58
CA LEU A 142 -1.80 13.51 14.14
C LEU A 142 -2.17 12.16 14.76
N LEU A 143 -2.90 12.18 15.88
CA LEU A 143 -3.35 10.99 16.59
C LEU A 143 -4.69 10.51 16.01
N LYS A 144 -4.69 9.33 15.37
CA LYS A 144 -5.88 8.72 14.77
C LYS A 144 -6.51 7.71 15.72
N LEU A 145 -7.40 8.18 16.61
CA LEU A 145 -7.94 7.39 17.71
C LEU A 145 -8.68 6.15 17.21
N TYR A 146 -9.47 6.26 16.15
CA TYR A 146 -10.21 5.13 15.57
C TYR A 146 -9.46 4.37 14.47
N GLY A 147 -8.17 4.65 14.31
CA GLY A 147 -7.33 4.00 13.31
C GLY A 147 -7.32 4.72 11.97
N ASP A 148 -6.72 4.09 10.97
CA ASP A 148 -6.56 4.60 9.61
C ASP A 148 -7.09 3.55 8.62
N LEU A 149 -7.90 3.96 7.63
CA LEU A 149 -8.42 3.05 6.59
C LEU A 149 -7.31 2.36 5.79
N ARG A 150 -6.13 2.99 5.67
CA ARG A 150 -4.95 2.39 5.03
C ARG A 150 -4.30 1.30 5.88
N GLN A 151 -4.68 1.21 7.15
CA GLN A 151 -4.28 0.15 8.09
C GLN A 151 -5.54 -0.52 8.67
N PRO A 152 -6.26 -1.36 7.91
CA PRO A 152 -7.57 -1.88 8.32
C PRO A 152 -7.59 -2.58 9.68
N THR A 153 -6.48 -3.19 10.08
CA THR A 153 -6.32 -3.86 11.39
C THR A 153 -6.27 -2.88 12.57
N SER A 154 -6.06 -1.59 12.33
CA SER A 154 -6.07 -0.54 13.34
C SER A 154 -7.46 0.06 13.62
N LEU A 155 -8.47 -0.32 12.82
CA LEU A 155 -9.77 0.33 12.81
C LEU A 155 -10.61 -0.03 14.04
N THR A 156 -11.23 0.99 14.63
CA THR A 156 -12.24 0.87 15.68
C THR A 156 -13.57 1.33 15.11
N VAL A 157 -14.39 0.39 14.64
CA VAL A 157 -15.63 0.68 13.91
C VAL A 157 -16.86 -0.04 14.45
N THR A 158 -16.73 -1.07 15.30
CA THR A 158 -17.88 -1.76 15.93
C THR A 158 -18.05 -1.36 17.41
N GLN A 159 -19.23 -1.63 17.97
CA GLN A 159 -19.48 -1.40 19.41
C GLN A 159 -18.50 -2.16 20.30
N ASP A 160 -18.23 -3.44 20.01
CA ASP A 160 -17.27 -4.24 20.78
C ASP A 160 -15.86 -3.63 20.74
N GLN A 161 -15.43 -3.12 19.58
CA GLN A 161 -14.14 -2.45 19.43
C GLN A 161 -14.08 -1.12 20.19
N LEU A 162 -15.17 -0.33 20.18
CA LEU A 162 -15.26 0.90 20.97
C LEU A 162 -15.23 0.60 22.48
N PHE A 163 -15.89 -0.48 22.90
CA PHE A 163 -15.87 -0.93 24.28
C PHE A 163 -14.47 -1.36 24.72
N ASP A 164 -13.76 -2.09 23.87
CA ASP A 164 -12.39 -2.57 24.11
C ASP A 164 -11.30 -1.50 23.83
N LEU A 165 -11.67 -0.30 23.36
CA LEU A 165 -10.74 0.80 23.04
C LEU A 165 -9.74 1.12 24.18
N PRO A 166 -10.14 1.18 25.47
CA PRO A 166 -9.20 1.36 26.60
C PRO A 166 -8.14 0.27 26.73
N ARG A 167 -8.45 -0.94 26.29
CA ARG A 167 -7.54 -2.09 26.32
C ARG A 167 -6.65 -2.09 25.07
N ASP A 168 -7.26 -1.93 23.90
CA ASP A 168 -6.62 -2.15 22.61
C ASP A 168 -5.78 -0.95 22.12
N LYS A 169 -6.07 0.27 22.60
CA LYS A 169 -5.37 1.52 22.26
C LYS A 169 -4.92 2.30 23.49
N ARG A 170 -4.41 1.59 24.49
CA ARG A 170 -4.03 2.14 25.80
C ARG A 170 -2.95 3.22 25.70
N GLY A 171 -1.95 3.02 24.86
CA GLY A 171 -0.88 3.98 24.59
C GLY A 171 -1.40 5.28 24.02
N LEU A 172 -2.24 5.20 22.98
CA LEU A 172 -2.86 6.38 22.37
C LEU A 172 -3.81 7.10 23.32
N LEU A 173 -4.63 6.36 24.06
CA LEU A 173 -5.56 6.95 25.01
C LEU A 173 -4.88 7.73 26.12
N ARG A 174 -3.71 7.27 26.62
CA ARG A 174 -2.92 8.06 27.56
C ARG A 174 -2.49 9.41 26.99
N LEU A 175 -2.15 9.47 25.70
CA LEU A 175 -1.81 10.74 25.03
C LEU A 175 -3.05 11.64 24.89
N VAL A 176 -4.22 11.07 24.60
CA VAL A 176 -5.49 11.80 24.56
C VAL A 176 -5.87 12.34 25.94
N GLU A 177 -5.80 11.52 26.98
CA GLU A 177 -6.07 11.90 28.37
C GLU A 177 -5.11 13.01 28.84
N GLN A 178 -3.83 12.89 28.50
CA GLN A 178 -2.83 13.92 28.76
C GLN A 178 -3.20 15.23 28.06
N ALA A 179 -3.57 15.18 26.77
CA ALA A 179 -3.99 16.36 26.03
C ALA A 179 -5.22 17.01 26.66
N PHE A 180 -6.23 16.22 27.03
CA PHE A 180 -7.46 16.71 27.64
C PHE A 180 -7.24 17.35 29.01
N SER A 181 -6.17 16.97 29.70
CA SER A 181 -5.82 17.47 31.02
C SER A 181 -4.88 18.68 30.99
N THR A 182 -4.21 18.95 29.87
CA THR A 182 -3.08 19.91 29.83
C THR A 182 -3.19 20.99 28.74
N SER A 183 -4.11 20.85 27.79
CA SER A 183 -4.26 21.79 26.66
C SER A 183 -5.68 22.35 26.59
N THR A 184 -5.80 23.57 26.06
CA THR A 184 -7.11 24.09 25.65
C THR A 184 -7.62 23.25 24.48
N LEU A 185 -8.88 22.82 24.54
CA LEU A 185 -9.46 21.90 23.55
C LEU A 185 -10.42 22.62 22.61
N LEU A 186 -10.33 22.32 21.32
CA LEU A 186 -11.35 22.68 20.34
C LEU A 186 -11.84 21.44 19.59
N PHE A 187 -13.09 21.08 19.83
CA PHE A 187 -13.81 19.99 19.16
C PHE A 187 -14.49 20.49 17.88
N LEU A 188 -14.17 19.90 16.74
CA LEU A 188 -14.69 20.26 15.42
C LEU A 188 -15.43 19.07 14.81
N GLY A 189 -16.76 19.18 14.67
CA GLY A 189 -17.57 18.09 14.08
C GLY A 189 -17.45 16.76 14.84
N ALA A 190 -17.13 16.81 16.13
CA ALA A 190 -17.04 15.65 17.00
C ALA A 190 -18.42 15.28 17.56
N ASP A 191 -18.68 13.99 17.66
CA ASP A 191 -19.82 13.46 18.41
C ASP A 191 -19.48 13.51 19.91
N LEU A 192 -19.95 14.55 20.58
CA LEU A 192 -19.75 14.71 22.02
C LEU A 192 -20.60 13.73 22.84
N GLU A 193 -21.58 13.06 22.23
CA GLU A 193 -22.44 12.11 22.93
C GLU A 193 -21.91 10.67 22.82
N SER A 194 -20.82 10.46 22.07
CA SER A 194 -20.21 9.14 21.92
C SER A 194 -19.76 8.57 23.29
N PRO A 195 -19.97 7.27 23.57
CA PRO A 195 -19.66 6.68 24.87
C PRO A 195 -18.19 6.82 25.27
N ASP A 196 -17.27 6.70 24.32
CA ASP A 196 -15.83 6.81 24.51
C ASP A 196 -15.41 8.25 24.85
N PHE A 197 -15.92 9.26 24.13
CA PHE A 197 -15.67 10.66 24.43
C PHE A 197 -16.20 11.01 25.83
N LEU A 198 -17.44 10.61 26.13
CA LEU A 198 -18.03 10.84 27.44
C LEU A 198 -17.22 10.18 28.56
N SER A 199 -16.69 8.98 28.33
CA SER A 199 -15.83 8.30 29.29
C SER A 199 -14.56 9.09 29.57
N LEU A 200 -13.85 9.51 28.52
CA LEU A 200 -12.62 10.29 28.62
C LEU A 200 -12.85 11.64 29.31
N TRP A 201 -13.84 12.40 28.84
CA TRP A 201 -14.12 13.73 29.37
C TRP A 201 -14.62 13.69 30.82
N ARG A 202 -15.44 12.70 31.19
CA ARG A 202 -15.85 12.51 32.59
C ARG A 202 -14.68 12.14 33.49
N GLY A 203 -13.68 11.41 32.98
CA GLY A 203 -12.43 11.16 33.69
C GLY A 203 -11.72 12.48 34.03
N VAL A 204 -11.53 13.34 33.03
CA VAL A 204 -10.90 14.65 33.18
C VAL A 204 -11.65 15.53 34.19
N LEU A 205 -12.98 15.61 34.09
CA LEU A 205 -13.79 16.37 35.04
C LEU A 205 -13.76 15.80 36.46
N ARG A 206 -13.65 14.48 36.61
CA ARG A 206 -13.53 13.83 37.92
C ARG A 206 -12.20 14.18 38.58
N ASP A 207 -11.13 14.17 37.80
CA ASP A 207 -9.77 14.34 38.32
C ASP A 207 -9.42 15.81 38.54
N LEU A 208 -9.89 16.71 37.67
CA LEU A 208 -9.53 18.13 37.69
C LEU A 208 -10.67 19.05 38.13
N GLY A 209 -11.93 18.62 38.03
CA GLY A 209 -13.10 19.44 38.39
C GLY A 209 -13.08 20.80 37.68
N ARG A 210 -13.11 21.88 38.47
CA ARG A 210 -13.05 23.27 37.96
C ARG A 210 -11.68 23.69 37.42
N LEU A 211 -10.64 22.89 37.65
CA LEU A 211 -9.30 23.11 37.09
C LEU A 211 -9.13 22.45 35.72
N ALA A 212 -10.16 21.76 35.20
CA ALA A 212 -10.12 21.20 33.86
C ALA A 212 -9.85 22.30 32.82
N PRO A 213 -9.04 22.03 31.79
CA PRO A 213 -8.76 23.00 30.75
C PRO A 213 -10.03 23.51 30.07
N MET A 214 -9.95 24.72 29.52
CA MET A 214 -11.05 25.28 28.75
C MET A 214 -11.26 24.46 27.49
N ALA A 215 -12.52 24.11 27.23
CA ALA A 215 -12.92 23.34 26.07
C ALA A 215 -14.03 24.07 25.30
N TYR A 216 -13.90 24.05 23.98
CA TYR A 216 -14.87 24.62 23.04
C TYR A 216 -15.31 23.56 22.05
N ALA A 217 -16.56 23.62 21.63
CA ALA A 217 -17.06 22.72 20.60
C ALA A 217 -17.80 23.49 19.50
N ALA A 218 -17.46 23.21 18.25
CA ALA A 218 -18.23 23.55 17.08
C ALA A 218 -18.86 22.25 16.55
N PRO A 219 -20.12 21.95 16.90
CA PRO A 219 -20.81 20.76 16.42
C PRO A 219 -21.18 20.91 14.94
N ALA A 220 -21.34 19.78 14.25
CA ALA A 220 -21.77 19.76 12.86
C ALA A 220 -23.18 20.34 12.64
N ARG A 221 -24.04 20.20 13.66
CA ARG A 221 -25.41 20.70 13.69
C ARG A 221 -25.60 21.61 14.91
N PRO A 222 -26.33 22.73 14.77
CA PRO A 222 -26.60 23.61 15.91
C PRO A 222 -27.32 22.88 17.04
N LEU A 223 -26.83 23.03 18.27
CA LEU A 223 -27.47 22.49 19.47
C LEU A 223 -28.51 23.47 20.03
N SER A 224 -29.56 22.93 20.66
CA SER A 224 -30.55 23.74 21.38
C SER A 224 -29.92 24.47 22.57
N PRO A 225 -30.49 25.60 23.04
CA PRO A 225 -29.97 26.31 24.20
C PRO A 225 -29.86 25.42 25.45
N GLN A 226 -30.78 24.48 25.63
CA GLN A 226 -30.77 23.52 26.73
C GLN A 226 -29.60 22.54 26.61
N ALA A 227 -29.36 21.97 25.41
CA ALA A 227 -28.23 21.10 25.17
C ALA A 227 -26.89 21.84 25.36
N LYS A 228 -26.80 23.11 24.94
CA LYS A 228 -25.62 23.96 25.19
C LYS A 228 -25.38 24.18 26.68
N ALA A 229 -26.42 24.38 27.49
CA ALA A 229 -26.29 24.53 28.93
C ALA A 229 -25.76 23.24 29.60
N VAL A 230 -26.23 22.07 29.15
CA VAL A 230 -25.70 20.76 29.63
C VAL A 230 -24.20 20.63 29.37
N TRP A 231 -23.72 21.08 28.21
CA TRP A 231 -22.30 21.06 27.88
C TRP A 231 -21.49 22.12 28.64
N ALA A 232 -22.06 23.29 28.89
CA ALA A 232 -21.45 24.32 29.71
C ALA A 232 -21.22 23.84 31.15
N ASP A 233 -22.17 23.11 31.74
CA ASP A 233 -22.02 22.47 33.06
C ASP A 233 -20.92 21.41 33.08
N ARG A 234 -20.58 20.86 31.91
CA ARG A 234 -19.46 19.93 31.69
C ARG A 234 -18.19 20.65 31.23
N ASN A 235 -18.08 21.96 31.46
CA ASN A 235 -16.92 22.78 31.10
C ASN A 235 -16.60 22.83 29.59
N ILE A 236 -17.59 22.59 28.73
CA ILE A 236 -17.49 22.72 27.27
C ILE A 236 -18.38 23.86 26.81
N THR A 237 -17.78 24.93 26.29
CA THR A 237 -18.54 26.02 25.67
C THR A 237 -18.85 25.67 24.22
N VAL A 238 -20.11 25.39 23.93
CA VAL A 238 -20.58 25.14 22.56
C VAL A 238 -20.72 26.47 21.81
N LEU A 239 -20.02 26.58 20.69
CA LEU A 239 -20.01 27.75 19.82
C LEU A 239 -21.19 27.69 18.83
N ASP A 240 -21.68 28.86 18.42
CA ASP A 240 -22.75 28.99 17.43
C ASP A 240 -22.23 28.88 15.98
N ASP A 241 -20.94 29.11 15.79
CA ASP A 241 -20.28 29.11 14.49
C ASP A 241 -20.17 27.69 13.92
N ALA A 242 -20.35 27.55 12.61
CA ALA A 242 -20.09 26.28 11.94
C ALA A 242 -18.60 25.91 12.04
N PRO A 243 -18.23 24.62 12.07
CA PRO A 243 -16.84 24.20 12.22
C PRO A 243 -15.90 24.82 11.17
N LEU A 244 -16.35 24.92 9.91
CA LEU A 244 -15.54 25.51 8.83
C LEU A 244 -15.31 27.00 9.03
N ASP A 245 -16.35 27.76 9.36
CA ASP A 245 -16.26 29.21 9.56
C ASP A 245 -15.29 29.53 10.71
N LEU A 246 -15.29 28.68 11.75
CA LEU A 246 -14.35 28.78 12.86
C LEU A 246 -12.91 28.52 12.41
N VAL A 247 -12.66 27.44 11.66
CA VAL A 247 -11.33 27.11 11.13
C VAL A 247 -10.82 28.21 10.19
N GLN A 248 -11.67 28.75 9.32
CA GLN A 248 -11.33 29.87 8.43
C GLN A 248 -10.96 31.11 9.24
N THR A 249 -11.78 31.47 10.23
CA THR A 249 -11.51 32.63 11.10
C THR A 249 -10.17 32.49 11.83
N LEU A 250 -9.85 31.29 12.33
CA LEU A 250 -8.55 31.03 12.97
C LEU A 250 -7.40 31.15 11.95
N ALA A 251 -7.54 30.56 10.77
CA ALA A 251 -6.52 30.60 9.73
C ALA A 251 -6.25 32.00 9.17
N GLU A 252 -7.26 32.88 9.13
CA GLU A 252 -7.11 34.29 8.73
C GLU A 252 -6.37 35.14 9.77
N ARG A 253 -6.47 34.76 11.05
CA ARG A 253 -5.97 35.54 12.20
C ARG A 253 -4.64 35.04 12.74
N LEU A 254 -4.25 33.81 12.41
CA LEU A 254 -3.02 33.17 12.85
C LEU A 254 -1.98 33.15 11.73
N PRO A 255 -0.67 33.27 12.05
CA PRO A 255 0.37 33.12 11.05
C PRO A 255 0.35 31.68 10.49
N PRO A 256 0.28 31.49 9.17
CA PRO A 256 0.23 30.16 8.60
C PRO A 256 1.59 29.47 8.71
N GLU A 257 1.60 28.19 9.10
CA GLU A 257 2.76 27.31 9.01
C GLU A 257 2.77 26.54 7.68
N GLY A 258 3.96 26.19 7.17
CA GLY A 258 4.13 25.54 5.86
C GLY A 258 4.37 26.52 4.70
N THR A 259 5.11 26.09 3.67
CA THR A 259 5.76 27.00 2.69
C THR A 259 5.00 27.23 1.37
N THR A 260 3.88 26.56 1.13
CA THR A 260 3.22 26.61 -0.21
C THR A 260 1.91 27.40 -0.16
N PRO A 261 1.70 28.49 -0.94
CA PRO A 261 0.40 29.18 -0.96
C PRO A 261 -0.71 28.29 -1.53
N ILE A 262 -1.93 28.37 -0.96
CA ILE A 262 -3.12 27.66 -1.43
C ILE A 262 -3.51 28.25 -2.78
N ARG A 263 -3.18 27.56 -3.87
CA ARG A 263 -3.80 27.76 -5.19
C ARG A 263 -4.47 26.45 -5.59
N PRO A 264 -5.73 26.46 -6.05
CA PRO A 264 -6.27 25.32 -6.77
C PRO A 264 -5.38 25.12 -8.00
N ARG A 265 -4.72 23.97 -8.08
CA ARG A 265 -3.74 23.69 -9.13
C ARG A 265 -4.38 22.73 -10.14
N PRO A 266 -4.23 22.96 -11.46
CA PRO A 266 -4.67 21.97 -12.44
C PRO A 266 -3.79 20.70 -12.32
N PRO A 267 -4.28 19.53 -12.77
CA PRO A 267 -3.53 18.29 -12.69
C PRO A 267 -2.29 18.39 -13.59
N GLY A 268 -1.10 18.22 -13.00
CA GLY A 268 0.17 18.37 -13.72
C GLY A 268 1.39 18.52 -12.80
N SER A 269 1.92 17.38 -12.37
CA SER A 269 3.35 17.04 -12.21
C SER A 269 4.31 18.16 -11.75
N ARG A 270 4.86 18.03 -10.53
CA ARG A 270 6.25 18.48 -10.28
C ARG A 270 7.19 17.31 -10.53
N LEU A 271 8.00 17.46 -11.58
CA LEU A 271 8.99 16.51 -12.06
C LEU A 271 10.11 16.35 -11.01
N LEU A 272 10.25 15.14 -10.46
CA LEU A 272 11.52 14.71 -9.87
C LEU A 272 12.46 14.27 -11.02
N PRO A 273 13.74 14.67 -11.00
CA PRO A 273 14.73 14.20 -11.99
C PRO A 273 14.87 12.68 -11.93
N PRO A 274 15.27 12.02 -13.04
CA PRO A 274 15.55 10.59 -13.04
C PRO A 274 16.59 10.27 -11.98
N ILE A 275 16.30 9.28 -11.14
CA ILE A 275 17.22 8.87 -10.07
C ILE A 275 18.16 7.84 -10.69
N THR A 276 19.44 8.16 -10.74
CA THR A 276 20.48 7.18 -11.11
C THR A 276 20.42 6.00 -10.12
N PRO A 277 20.45 4.74 -10.59
CA PRO A 277 20.40 3.61 -9.67
C PRO A 277 21.56 3.71 -8.68
N PRO A 278 21.29 3.53 -7.37
CA PRO A 278 22.31 3.70 -6.33
C PRO A 278 23.47 2.72 -6.48
N ILE A 279 23.25 1.61 -7.19
CA ILE A 279 24.24 0.59 -7.51
C ILE A 279 24.28 0.39 -9.03
N GLN A 280 25.46 0.56 -9.62
CA GLN A 280 25.66 0.47 -11.08
C GLN A 280 26.12 -0.92 -11.54
N ARG A 281 26.72 -1.69 -10.63
CA ARG A 281 27.32 -2.99 -10.92
C ARG A 281 26.96 -3.99 -9.84
N TYR A 282 26.65 -5.21 -10.27
CA TYR A 282 26.32 -6.31 -9.39
C TYR A 282 27.25 -7.49 -9.67
N ARG A 283 27.73 -8.14 -8.61
CA ARG A 283 28.24 -9.50 -8.69
C ARG A 283 27.12 -10.48 -8.39
N ASN A 284 27.19 -11.66 -9.00
CA ASN A 284 26.17 -12.69 -8.84
C ASN A 284 26.54 -13.67 -7.72
N PHE A 285 25.57 -13.96 -6.87
CA PHE A 285 25.54 -15.09 -5.95
C PHE A 285 24.49 -16.09 -6.46
N ASP A 286 24.95 -17.19 -7.03
CA ASP A 286 24.09 -18.19 -7.65
C ASP A 286 23.78 -19.28 -6.64
N LEU A 287 22.54 -19.34 -6.21
CA LEU A 287 22.04 -20.32 -5.25
C LEU A 287 21.07 -21.25 -5.94
N GLU A 288 21.37 -22.54 -5.95
CA GLU A 288 20.48 -23.59 -6.44
C GLU A 288 19.73 -24.25 -5.29
N LEU A 289 18.42 -24.41 -5.46
CA LEU A 289 17.58 -25.25 -4.62
C LEU A 289 17.08 -26.46 -5.43
N SER A 290 17.33 -27.66 -4.92
CA SER A 290 16.93 -28.93 -5.55
C SER A 290 16.41 -29.91 -4.50
N ARG A 291 15.57 -30.88 -4.92
CA ARG A 291 15.08 -31.93 -4.02
C ARG A 291 15.91 -33.21 -4.17
N ARG A 292 16.34 -33.76 -3.05
CA ARG A 292 17.05 -35.04 -2.98
C ARG A 292 16.07 -36.21 -2.98
N ALA A 293 16.60 -37.40 -3.28
CA ALA A 293 15.83 -38.64 -3.27
C ALA A 293 15.21 -38.98 -1.90
N ASP A 294 15.79 -38.50 -0.80
CA ASP A 294 15.28 -38.66 0.58
C ASP A 294 14.25 -37.59 0.98
N GLY A 295 13.84 -36.73 0.03
CA GLY A 295 12.83 -35.70 0.23
C GLY A 295 13.36 -34.36 0.75
N ARG A 296 14.60 -34.29 1.26
CA ARG A 296 15.21 -33.04 1.73
C ARG A 296 15.51 -32.09 0.58
N ILE A 297 15.48 -30.80 0.87
CA ILE A 297 15.86 -29.74 -0.07
C ILE A 297 17.33 -29.41 0.13
N LEU A 298 18.10 -29.46 -0.94
CA LEU A 298 19.52 -29.13 -1.01
C LEU A 298 19.67 -27.68 -1.48
N ALA A 299 20.34 -26.86 -0.67
CA ALA A 299 20.82 -25.52 -1.05
C ALA A 299 22.31 -25.61 -1.42
N ARG A 300 22.65 -25.23 -2.66
CA ARG A 300 24.02 -25.31 -3.19
C ARG A 300 24.42 -23.98 -3.84
N VAL A 301 25.54 -23.41 -3.40
CA VAL A 301 26.14 -22.24 -4.05
C VAL A 301 26.87 -22.69 -5.31
N LEU A 302 26.36 -22.28 -6.48
CA LEU A 302 26.96 -22.58 -7.79
C LEU A 302 28.10 -21.61 -8.13
N ARG A 303 27.93 -20.33 -7.81
CA ARG A 303 28.90 -19.26 -8.08
C ARG A 303 28.79 -18.19 -7.00
N SER A 304 29.93 -17.66 -6.58
CA SER A 304 30.00 -16.52 -5.66
C SER A 304 31.26 -15.68 -5.92
N PRO A 305 31.31 -14.42 -5.47
CA PRO A 305 32.51 -13.59 -5.49
C PRO A 305 33.76 -14.22 -4.84
N GLU A 306 33.58 -15.14 -3.88
CA GLU A 306 34.66 -15.79 -3.14
C GLU A 306 35.27 -17.02 -3.87
N GLY A 307 34.76 -17.38 -5.07
CA GLY A 307 35.32 -18.44 -5.93
C GLY A 307 34.43 -19.68 -6.07
N GLU A 308 34.73 -20.50 -7.10
CA GLU A 308 33.98 -21.71 -7.48
C GLU A 308 34.53 -23.00 -6.81
N GLY A 309 35.63 -22.92 -6.04
CA GLY A 309 36.41 -24.08 -5.55
C GLY A 309 35.92 -24.74 -4.25
N GLU A 310 35.02 -24.09 -3.49
CA GLU A 310 34.39 -24.66 -2.28
C GLU A 310 32.91 -24.25 -2.24
N SER A 311 32.07 -24.91 -3.04
CA SER A 311 30.61 -24.70 -2.98
C SER A 311 30.11 -25.00 -1.57
N ALA A 312 29.46 -24.02 -0.94
CA ALA A 312 28.73 -24.25 0.29
C ALA A 312 27.46 -25.05 -0.03
N VAL A 313 27.22 -26.10 0.76
CA VAL A 313 26.10 -27.03 0.57
C VAL A 313 25.47 -27.34 1.93
N ALA A 314 24.15 -27.26 2.02
CA ALA A 314 23.40 -27.68 3.21
C ALA A 314 21.99 -28.15 2.84
N ASP A 315 21.35 -28.93 3.71
CA ASP A 315 20.01 -29.48 3.52
C ASP A 315 19.00 -29.03 4.59
N PHE A 316 17.71 -29.02 4.22
CA PHE A 316 16.59 -28.82 5.15
C PHE A 316 15.40 -29.69 4.75
N ALA A 317 14.64 -30.17 5.74
CA ALA A 317 13.65 -31.23 5.53
C ALA A 317 12.24 -30.73 5.15
N GLU A 318 11.79 -29.58 5.68
CA GLU A 318 10.41 -29.11 5.54
C GLU A 318 10.31 -27.91 4.59
N MET A 319 9.28 -27.90 3.73
CA MET A 319 8.95 -26.73 2.91
C MET A 319 8.43 -25.59 3.78
N PRO A 320 8.78 -24.34 3.47
CA PRO A 320 8.10 -23.19 4.06
C PRO A 320 6.60 -23.22 3.73
N PRO A 321 5.73 -22.73 4.64
CA PRO A 321 4.33 -22.56 4.32
C PRO A 321 4.20 -21.59 3.13
N PRO A 322 3.25 -21.84 2.20
CA PRO A 322 2.93 -20.87 1.16
C PRO A 322 2.39 -19.59 1.81
N LEU A 323 2.64 -18.44 1.18
CA LEU A 323 1.95 -17.21 1.56
C LEU A 323 0.61 -17.16 0.82
N ASP A 324 -0.48 -17.13 1.58
CA ASP A 324 -1.86 -17.04 1.06
C ASP A 324 -2.39 -15.59 1.02
N GLY A 325 -1.51 -14.60 1.14
CA GLY A 325 -1.85 -13.17 1.16
C GLY A 325 -2.49 -12.68 2.48
N ALA A 326 -3.09 -13.56 3.28
CA ALA A 326 -3.72 -13.22 4.56
C ALA A 326 -2.77 -13.38 5.77
N ALA A 327 -1.72 -14.19 5.65
CA ALA A 327 -0.75 -14.44 6.71
C ALA A 327 0.23 -13.27 6.94
N THR A 328 0.49 -12.95 8.21
CA THR A 328 1.60 -12.06 8.57
C THR A 328 2.95 -12.71 8.26
N LEU A 329 3.92 -11.94 7.77
CA LEU A 329 5.29 -12.44 7.55
C LEU A 329 6.08 -12.65 8.85
N ARG A 330 5.61 -12.12 9.98
CA ARG A 330 6.36 -12.13 11.24
C ARG A 330 6.68 -13.57 11.67
N GLY A 331 7.97 -13.91 11.71
CA GLY A 331 8.47 -15.23 12.11
C GLY A 331 8.58 -16.19 10.92
N THR A 332 7.65 -16.12 9.95
CA THR A 332 7.76 -16.84 8.67
C THR A 332 8.95 -16.32 7.85
N ASP A 333 9.20 -15.02 7.86
CA ASP A 333 10.36 -14.40 7.22
C ASP A 333 11.71 -14.93 7.74
N GLU A 334 11.84 -15.07 9.05
CA GLU A 334 13.02 -15.67 9.71
C GLU A 334 13.16 -17.16 9.41
N GLU A 335 12.05 -17.89 9.33
CA GLU A 335 12.02 -19.29 8.94
C GLU A 335 12.44 -19.50 7.47
N MET A 336 11.95 -18.64 6.57
CA MET A 336 12.36 -18.62 5.17
C MET A 336 13.84 -18.26 5.03
N GLY A 337 14.33 -17.30 5.80
CA GLY A 337 15.75 -16.94 5.83
C GLY A 337 16.66 -18.09 6.24
N ARG A 338 16.32 -18.80 7.32
CA ARG A 338 17.08 -19.98 7.79
C ARG A 338 17.12 -21.11 6.75
N ARG A 339 16.04 -21.30 5.99
CA ARG A 339 15.96 -22.33 4.94
C ARG A 339 16.64 -21.92 3.64
N LEU A 340 16.57 -20.63 3.28
CA LEU A 340 17.23 -20.12 2.07
C LEU A 340 18.75 -20.02 2.25
N PHE A 341 19.22 -19.72 3.47
CA PHE A 341 20.64 -19.62 3.81
C PHE A 341 21.04 -20.59 4.95
N PRO A 342 21.03 -21.91 4.73
CA PRO A 342 21.41 -22.87 5.76
C PRO A 342 22.94 -23.01 5.88
N GLY A 343 23.46 -23.11 7.10
CA GLY A 343 24.85 -23.46 7.40
C GLY A 343 25.88 -22.64 6.60
N GLY A 344 26.80 -23.33 5.92
CA GLY A 344 27.86 -22.70 5.12
C GLY A 344 27.36 -21.79 3.99
N VAL A 345 26.09 -21.91 3.56
CA VAL A 345 25.51 -21.00 2.56
C VAL A 345 25.41 -19.58 3.12
N ALA A 346 24.99 -19.43 4.39
CA ALA A 346 24.94 -18.13 5.06
C ALA A 346 26.34 -17.51 5.22
N GLU A 347 27.33 -18.33 5.58
CA GLU A 347 28.73 -17.90 5.71
C GLU A 347 29.28 -17.40 4.37
N ARG A 348 29.04 -18.16 3.29
CA ARG A 348 29.45 -17.79 1.93
C ARG A 348 28.74 -16.51 1.46
N TRP A 349 27.46 -16.35 1.76
CA TRP A 349 26.70 -15.13 1.48
C TRP A 349 27.29 -13.93 2.21
N ALA A 350 27.54 -14.04 3.51
CA ALA A 350 28.09 -12.96 4.33
C ALA A 350 29.49 -12.53 3.85
N ALA A 351 30.36 -13.48 3.51
CA ALA A 351 31.69 -13.20 2.94
C ALA A 351 31.57 -12.47 1.59
N SER A 352 30.73 -12.98 0.69
CA SER A 352 30.48 -12.37 -0.63
C SER A 352 29.92 -10.95 -0.52
N LEU A 353 29.04 -10.71 0.44
CA LEU A 353 28.44 -9.40 0.69
C LEU A 353 29.49 -8.42 1.23
N ALA A 354 30.35 -8.87 2.16
CA ALA A 354 31.43 -8.04 2.67
C ALA A 354 32.41 -7.63 1.56
N THR A 355 32.73 -8.53 0.63
CA THR A 355 33.62 -8.26 -0.51
C THR A 355 33.01 -7.27 -1.50
N THR A 356 31.73 -7.44 -1.85
CA THR A 356 31.04 -6.55 -2.80
C THR A 356 30.80 -5.15 -2.23
N VAL A 357 30.39 -5.04 -0.96
CA VAL A 357 30.23 -3.75 -0.29
C VAL A 357 31.54 -2.95 -0.26
N ARG A 358 32.69 -3.61 0.00
CA ARG A 358 34.01 -2.96 -0.06
C ARG A 358 34.39 -2.47 -1.46
N ALA A 359 33.85 -3.12 -2.50
CA ALA A 359 34.08 -2.76 -3.89
C ALA A 359 33.06 -1.73 -4.43
N GLU A 360 32.15 -1.22 -3.58
CA GLU A 360 31.04 -0.34 -3.99
C GLU A 360 30.12 -0.97 -5.05
N GLU A 361 30.01 -2.31 -5.03
CA GLU A 361 29.16 -3.10 -5.90
C GLU A 361 28.00 -3.73 -5.11
N GLY A 362 26.92 -4.09 -5.80
CA GLY A 362 25.85 -4.90 -5.22
C GLY A 362 26.11 -6.40 -5.32
N LEU A 363 25.39 -7.20 -4.53
CA LEU A 363 25.39 -8.65 -4.60
C LEU A 363 24.01 -9.17 -5.00
N ARG A 364 23.84 -9.51 -6.28
CA ARG A 364 22.59 -10.08 -6.79
C ARG A 364 22.46 -11.54 -6.36
N LEU A 365 21.36 -11.87 -5.71
CA LEU A 365 20.99 -13.26 -5.44
C LEU A 365 20.21 -13.82 -6.63
N ARG A 366 20.79 -14.80 -7.33
CA ARG A 366 20.15 -15.54 -8.41
C ARG A 366 19.74 -16.92 -7.91
N LEU A 367 18.44 -17.14 -7.82
CA LEU A 367 17.85 -18.37 -7.32
C LEU A 367 17.54 -19.32 -8.48
N PHE A 368 18.25 -20.45 -8.54
CA PHE A 368 18.02 -21.54 -9.49
C PHE A 368 17.11 -22.58 -8.85
N LEU A 369 15.85 -22.62 -9.28
CA LEU A 369 14.87 -23.59 -8.77
C LEU A 369 14.89 -24.83 -9.67
N ALA A 370 15.69 -25.83 -9.30
CA ALA A 370 15.79 -27.08 -10.05
C ALA A 370 14.57 -27.99 -9.83
N ASP A 371 13.94 -27.90 -8.65
CA ASP A 371 12.66 -28.55 -8.35
C ASP A 371 11.50 -27.54 -8.57
N PRO A 372 10.60 -27.78 -9.55
CA PRO A 372 9.45 -26.91 -9.81
C PRO A 372 8.53 -26.71 -8.61
N SER A 373 8.44 -27.67 -7.68
CA SER A 373 7.58 -27.54 -6.50
C SER A 373 8.00 -26.40 -5.57
N LEU A 374 9.27 -25.95 -5.67
CA LEU A 374 9.81 -24.84 -4.90
C LEU A 374 9.42 -23.46 -5.46
N ALA A 375 8.83 -23.39 -6.66
CA ALA A 375 8.35 -22.14 -7.24
C ALA A 375 7.15 -21.55 -6.50
N GLY A 376 6.36 -22.38 -5.81
CA GLY A 376 5.22 -21.93 -5.00
C GLY A 376 5.59 -21.26 -3.67
N VAL A 377 6.87 -21.26 -3.29
CA VAL A 377 7.35 -20.63 -2.04
C VAL A 377 7.74 -19.19 -2.31
N ALA A 378 7.40 -18.26 -1.43
CA ALA A 378 7.77 -16.85 -1.53
C ALA A 378 9.15 -16.57 -0.92
N TRP A 379 10.21 -17.15 -1.49
CA TRP A 379 11.61 -17.00 -1.01
C TRP A 379 12.04 -15.54 -0.80
N GLU A 380 11.41 -14.63 -1.52
CA GLU A 380 11.53 -13.19 -1.41
C GLU A 380 11.27 -12.66 0.01
N ALA A 381 10.44 -13.33 0.81
CA ALA A 381 10.17 -12.93 2.21
C ALA A 381 11.32 -13.24 3.18
N ALA A 382 12.38 -13.93 2.75
CA ALA A 382 13.49 -14.35 3.60
C ALA A 382 14.13 -13.18 4.36
N LYS A 383 14.27 -13.35 5.68
CA LYS A 383 14.99 -12.43 6.57
C LYS A 383 16.27 -13.10 7.10
N LEU A 384 17.41 -12.45 6.90
CA LEU A 384 18.71 -12.87 7.38
C LEU A 384 19.26 -11.85 8.40
N GLY A 385 19.32 -12.25 9.67
CA GLY A 385 19.59 -11.31 10.76
C GLY A 385 18.51 -10.22 10.78
N ASP A 386 18.92 -8.94 10.72
CA ASP A 386 18.01 -7.79 10.68
C ASP A 386 17.77 -7.25 9.25
N LYS A 387 18.05 -8.06 8.22
CA LYS A 387 17.97 -7.64 6.81
C LYS A 387 17.04 -8.56 6.01
N TRP A 388 16.30 -7.97 5.08
CA TRP A 388 15.55 -8.68 4.05
C TRP A 388 16.25 -8.44 2.72
N PRO A 389 16.97 -9.42 2.14
CA PRO A 389 17.71 -9.22 0.90
C PRO A 389 16.84 -8.64 -0.22
N ALA A 390 15.61 -9.16 -0.38
CA ALA A 390 14.65 -8.72 -1.40
C ALA A 390 14.12 -7.28 -1.23
N LEU A 391 14.30 -6.65 -0.07
CA LEU A 391 13.95 -5.24 0.21
C LEU A 391 15.14 -4.29 0.04
N SER A 392 16.24 -4.76 -0.56
CA SER A 392 17.45 -3.97 -0.75
C SER A 392 17.86 -3.94 -2.21
N THR A 393 18.08 -2.73 -2.73
CA THR A 393 18.66 -2.53 -4.06
C THR A 393 20.16 -2.86 -4.09
N VAL A 394 20.79 -3.07 -2.93
CA VAL A 394 22.18 -3.57 -2.84
C VAL A 394 22.22 -5.09 -3.01
N THR A 395 21.15 -5.79 -2.60
CA THR A 395 21.07 -7.26 -2.65
C THR A 395 19.81 -7.76 -3.36
N PRO A 396 19.52 -7.30 -4.59
CA PRO A 396 18.30 -7.68 -5.28
C PRO A 396 18.24 -9.19 -5.52
N MET A 397 17.03 -9.73 -5.51
CA MET A 397 16.75 -11.16 -5.64
C MET A 397 15.96 -11.43 -6.92
N VAL A 398 16.39 -12.44 -7.67
CA VAL A 398 15.74 -12.88 -8.91
C VAL A 398 15.72 -14.41 -9.01
N ARG A 399 14.61 -14.96 -9.53
CA ARG A 399 14.53 -16.37 -9.91
C ARG A 399 15.11 -16.53 -11.30
N TYR A 400 16.28 -17.16 -11.39
CA TYR A 400 17.03 -17.23 -12.62
C TYR A 400 16.61 -18.43 -13.47
N VAL A 401 16.29 -18.17 -14.74
CA VAL A 401 15.94 -19.19 -15.72
C VAL A 401 17.12 -19.38 -16.66
N SER A 402 17.85 -20.48 -16.48
CA SER A 402 18.96 -20.82 -17.37
C SER A 402 18.41 -21.28 -18.74
N THR A 403 18.69 -20.53 -19.79
CA THR A 403 18.38 -20.90 -21.18
C THR A 403 19.64 -20.83 -22.03
N GLY A 404 19.78 -21.73 -23.02
CA GLY A 404 20.95 -21.76 -23.91
C GLY A 404 20.99 -20.63 -24.95
N ARG A 405 19.96 -19.78 -25.02
CA ARG A 405 19.89 -18.63 -25.94
C ARG A 405 20.31 -17.36 -25.21
N ARG A 406 21.36 -16.70 -25.70
CA ARG A 406 21.69 -15.34 -25.25
C ARG A 406 20.50 -14.41 -25.51
N THR A 407 20.13 -13.61 -24.51
CA THR A 407 19.38 -12.37 -24.72
C THR A 407 20.32 -11.37 -25.37
N ASP A 408 20.00 -10.93 -26.57
CA ASP A 408 20.59 -9.69 -27.07
C ASP A 408 19.91 -8.54 -26.33
N THR A 409 20.70 -7.70 -25.67
CA THR A 409 20.18 -6.48 -25.05
C THR A 409 19.68 -5.56 -26.17
N LEU A 410 18.40 -5.23 -26.17
CA LEU A 410 17.84 -4.32 -27.18
C LEU A 410 18.25 -2.88 -26.86
N ALA A 411 18.77 -2.16 -27.86
CA ALA A 411 18.85 -0.71 -27.81
C ALA A 411 17.43 -0.14 -28.01
N ALA A 412 16.75 0.24 -26.93
CA ALA A 412 15.45 0.89 -27.01
C ALA A 412 15.61 2.40 -26.90
N ALA A 413 15.36 3.12 -28.00
CA ALA A 413 15.20 4.57 -27.94
C ALA A 413 13.91 4.92 -27.19
N GLN A 414 13.98 5.93 -26.32
CA GLN A 414 12.82 6.48 -25.63
C GLN A 414 11.85 7.15 -26.65
N PRO A 415 10.52 7.12 -26.42
CA PRO A 415 9.81 6.49 -25.30
C PRO A 415 9.79 4.96 -25.39
N LEU A 416 9.81 4.28 -24.24
CA LEU A 416 9.44 2.87 -24.18
C LEU A 416 7.98 2.69 -24.61
N ARG A 417 7.68 1.67 -25.41
CA ARG A 417 6.31 1.33 -25.82
C ARG A 417 5.77 0.22 -24.94
N MET A 418 4.60 0.44 -24.37
CA MET A 418 3.94 -0.52 -23.48
C MET A 418 2.58 -0.89 -24.05
N LEU A 419 2.28 -2.19 -24.09
CA LEU A 419 0.96 -2.72 -24.40
C LEU A 419 0.31 -3.21 -23.11
N VAL A 420 -0.84 -2.65 -22.75
CA VAL A 420 -1.65 -3.11 -21.63
C VAL A 420 -2.84 -3.90 -22.17
N LEU A 421 -2.94 -5.15 -21.76
CA LEU A 421 -4.04 -6.07 -22.06
C LEU A 421 -4.93 -6.17 -20.84
N ILE A 422 -6.22 -5.88 -21.00
CA ILE A 422 -7.21 -5.98 -19.94
C ILE A 422 -8.25 -7.01 -20.37
N SER A 423 -8.25 -8.15 -19.71
CA SER A 423 -9.20 -9.24 -19.95
C SER A 423 -10.29 -9.19 -18.89
N ASP A 424 -11.49 -8.74 -19.27
CA ASP A 424 -12.68 -8.78 -18.41
C ASP A 424 -13.34 -10.16 -18.52
N ALA A 425 -13.52 -10.82 -17.38
CA ALA A 425 -14.11 -12.16 -17.30
C ALA A 425 -15.48 -12.18 -16.63
N ALA A 426 -16.09 -11.02 -16.36
CA ALA A 426 -17.48 -10.95 -15.89
C ALA A 426 -18.45 -11.63 -16.87
N GLU A 427 -18.16 -11.57 -18.17
CA GLU A 427 -18.91 -12.27 -19.23
C GLU A 427 -18.64 -13.78 -19.28
N MET A 428 -17.71 -14.29 -18.46
CA MET A 428 -17.15 -15.65 -18.57
C MET A 428 -17.39 -16.53 -17.33
N GLY A 429 -18.22 -16.09 -16.38
CA GLY A 429 -18.59 -16.86 -15.19
C GLY A 429 -17.49 -16.99 -14.12
N LEU A 430 -16.42 -16.19 -14.24
CA LEU A 430 -15.37 -16.07 -13.22
C LEU A 430 -15.69 -14.88 -12.27
N PRO A 431 -15.13 -14.88 -11.05
CA PRO A 431 -15.16 -13.73 -10.14
C PRO A 431 -14.86 -12.42 -10.87
N VAL A 432 -15.77 -11.45 -10.77
CA VAL A 432 -15.65 -10.16 -11.45
C VAL A 432 -14.44 -9.40 -10.88
N LEU A 433 -13.46 -9.12 -11.75
CA LEU A 433 -12.39 -8.17 -11.47
C LEU A 433 -12.88 -6.76 -11.77
N ASP A 434 -12.56 -5.79 -10.91
CA ASP A 434 -12.79 -4.37 -11.21
C ASP A 434 -11.69 -3.85 -12.15
N THR A 435 -11.71 -4.35 -13.38
CA THR A 435 -10.73 -4.00 -14.41
C THR A 435 -10.72 -2.50 -14.73
N ALA A 436 -11.84 -1.80 -14.46
CA ALA A 436 -11.92 -0.36 -14.59
C ALA A 436 -11.10 0.35 -13.50
N ARG A 437 -11.20 -0.10 -12.25
CA ARG A 437 -10.37 0.38 -11.14
C ARG A 437 -8.90 0.06 -11.37
N GLU A 438 -8.55 -1.18 -11.72
CA GLU A 438 -7.15 -1.57 -11.98
C GLU A 438 -6.53 -0.74 -13.11
N ARG A 439 -7.30 -0.50 -14.20
CA ARG A 439 -6.90 0.41 -15.28
C ARG A 439 -6.66 1.82 -14.78
N ALA A 440 -7.57 2.38 -13.98
CA ALA A 440 -7.46 3.74 -13.48
C ALA A 440 -6.21 3.91 -12.59
N LEU A 441 -5.99 2.98 -11.67
CA LEU A 441 -4.82 2.98 -10.78
C LEU A 441 -3.51 2.83 -11.55
N LEU A 442 -3.45 1.90 -12.51
CA LEU A 442 -2.26 1.75 -13.34
C LEU A 442 -2.03 2.98 -14.22
N ALA A 443 -3.08 3.56 -14.80
CA ALA A 443 -2.97 4.78 -15.60
C ALA A 443 -2.44 5.95 -14.76
N GLU A 444 -2.91 6.11 -13.52
CA GLU A 444 -2.40 7.12 -12.59
C GLU A 444 -0.92 6.88 -12.27
N ALA A 445 -0.52 5.64 -11.98
CA ALA A 445 0.86 5.27 -11.69
C ALA A 445 1.81 5.53 -12.87
N LEU A 446 1.32 5.39 -14.11
CA LEU A 446 2.08 5.57 -15.35
C LEU A 446 2.04 7.00 -15.90
N ALA A 447 1.05 7.82 -15.52
CA ALA A 447 0.88 9.19 -16.02
C ALA A 447 2.15 10.06 -15.89
N PRO A 448 2.96 9.98 -14.80
CA PRO A 448 4.22 10.71 -14.73
C PRO A 448 5.25 10.30 -15.80
N LEU A 449 5.24 9.04 -16.26
CA LEU A 449 6.17 8.54 -17.28
C LEU A 449 5.73 8.94 -18.68
N GLU A 450 4.42 8.93 -18.94
CA GLU A 450 3.85 9.42 -20.20
C GLU A 450 4.07 10.94 -20.34
N ALA A 451 3.85 11.70 -19.27
CA ALA A 451 4.08 13.15 -19.25
C ALA A 451 5.56 13.52 -19.50
N LYS A 452 6.51 12.65 -19.11
CA LYS A 452 7.94 12.82 -19.38
C LYS A 452 8.37 12.36 -20.78
N GLY A 453 7.49 11.74 -21.56
CA GLY A 453 7.84 11.11 -22.82
C GLY A 453 8.79 9.92 -22.67
N ALA A 454 8.83 9.30 -21.49
CA ALA A 454 9.63 8.10 -21.22
C ALA A 454 8.84 6.80 -21.48
N LEU A 455 7.51 6.91 -21.53
CA LEU A 455 6.63 5.79 -21.78
C LEU A 455 5.51 6.22 -22.72
N LYS A 456 5.14 5.34 -23.65
CA LYS A 456 3.93 5.44 -24.44
C LYS A 456 3.08 4.20 -24.18
N VAL A 457 1.90 4.40 -23.59
CA VAL A 457 1.02 3.29 -23.23
C VAL A 457 -0.09 3.12 -24.26
N GLU A 458 -0.20 1.92 -24.80
CA GLU A 458 -1.28 1.50 -25.69
C GLU A 458 -2.20 0.56 -24.90
N TRP A 459 -3.43 1.01 -24.66
CA TRP A 459 -4.43 0.26 -23.92
C TRP A 459 -5.30 -0.51 -24.89
N ARG A 460 -5.34 -1.84 -24.73
CA ARG A 460 -6.35 -2.62 -25.41
C ARG A 460 -7.62 -2.67 -24.57
N THR A 461 -8.63 -1.96 -25.03
CA THR A 461 -9.97 -1.95 -24.44
C THR A 461 -10.91 -2.90 -25.19
N GLY A 462 -11.71 -3.67 -24.47
CA GLY A 462 -12.63 -4.66 -25.03
C GLY A 462 -12.01 -6.07 -25.11
N ALA A 463 -12.69 -6.98 -25.83
CA ALA A 463 -12.31 -8.39 -25.90
C ALA A 463 -10.85 -8.59 -26.36
N VAL A 464 -10.03 -9.19 -25.49
CA VAL A 464 -8.65 -9.58 -25.81
C VAL A 464 -8.70 -10.92 -26.52
N THR A 465 -8.56 -10.94 -27.84
CA THR A 465 -8.52 -12.18 -28.64
C THR A 465 -7.11 -12.51 -29.10
N ARG A 466 -6.82 -13.80 -29.34
CA ARG A 466 -5.52 -14.27 -29.87
C ARG A 466 -5.11 -13.49 -31.13
N ARG A 467 -6.03 -13.39 -32.10
CA ARG A 467 -5.80 -12.69 -33.36
C ARG A 467 -5.48 -11.23 -33.15
N GLY A 468 -6.28 -10.53 -32.34
CA GLY A 468 -5.98 -9.12 -32.12
C GLY A 468 -4.68 -8.95 -31.34
N LEU A 469 -4.31 -9.89 -30.44
CA LEU A 469 -3.05 -9.77 -29.68
C LEU A 469 -1.87 -9.86 -30.64
N LEU A 470 -1.93 -10.78 -31.60
CA LEU A 470 -0.96 -10.86 -32.69
C LEU A 470 -0.92 -9.54 -33.50
N ASP A 471 -2.07 -8.97 -33.84
CA ASP A 471 -2.14 -7.71 -34.60
C ASP A 471 -1.56 -6.53 -33.81
N ASP A 472 -1.84 -6.44 -32.51
CA ASP A 472 -1.30 -5.40 -31.62
C ASP A 472 0.21 -5.53 -31.44
N LEU A 473 0.73 -6.73 -31.21
CA LEU A 473 2.18 -6.97 -31.11
C LEU A 473 2.88 -6.55 -32.41
N ARG A 474 2.31 -6.87 -33.57
CA ARG A 474 2.86 -6.47 -34.88
C ARG A 474 2.82 -4.97 -35.11
N ARG A 475 1.70 -4.31 -34.80
CA ARG A 475 1.48 -2.87 -35.04
C ARG A 475 2.25 -1.99 -34.05
N ILE A 476 2.18 -2.32 -32.77
CA ILE A 476 2.71 -1.49 -31.67
C ILE A 476 4.21 -1.75 -31.47
N GLN A 477 4.67 -2.97 -31.73
CA GLN A 477 6.03 -3.40 -31.43
C GLN A 477 6.42 -3.04 -29.98
N PRO A 478 5.67 -3.49 -28.96
CA PRO A 478 5.88 -3.05 -27.59
C PRO A 478 7.20 -3.61 -27.01
N HIS A 479 7.84 -2.82 -26.14
CA HIS A 479 8.97 -3.29 -25.33
C HIS A 479 8.51 -3.90 -24.00
N LEU A 480 7.36 -3.42 -23.50
CA LEU A 480 6.77 -3.82 -22.23
C LEU A 480 5.35 -4.37 -22.47
N LEU A 481 5.03 -5.49 -21.85
CA LEU A 481 3.69 -6.07 -21.84
C LEU A 481 3.14 -6.06 -20.41
N HIS A 482 1.90 -5.64 -20.22
CA HIS A 482 1.20 -5.75 -18.94
C HIS A 482 -0.13 -6.42 -19.16
N PHE A 483 -0.43 -7.46 -18.39
CA PHE A 483 -1.68 -8.19 -18.46
C PHE A 483 -2.43 -8.06 -17.14
N ILE A 484 -3.70 -7.67 -17.23
CA ILE A 484 -4.67 -7.60 -16.15
C ILE A 484 -5.80 -8.58 -16.49
N GLY A 485 -6.09 -9.54 -15.60
CA GLY A 485 -7.14 -10.54 -15.84
C GLY A 485 -6.94 -11.79 -15.00
N HIS A 486 -7.56 -12.91 -15.39
CA HIS A 486 -7.37 -14.18 -14.68
C HIS A 486 -6.28 -15.05 -15.27
N GLY A 487 -5.68 -15.87 -14.41
CA GLY A 487 -4.78 -16.95 -14.78
C GLY A 487 -5.23 -18.27 -14.15
N LEU A 488 -5.08 -19.36 -14.90
CA LEU A 488 -5.29 -20.73 -14.43
C LEU A 488 -3.97 -21.48 -14.34
N HIS A 489 -3.90 -22.43 -13.41
CA HIS A 489 -2.78 -23.35 -13.26
C HIS A 489 -3.30 -24.77 -13.46
N ASP A 490 -2.61 -25.54 -14.28
CA ASP A 490 -2.84 -26.96 -14.43
C ASP A 490 -1.86 -27.72 -13.50
N GLU A 491 -2.38 -28.32 -12.42
CA GLU A 491 -1.58 -29.08 -11.45
C GLU A 491 -0.96 -30.35 -12.07
N ALA A 492 -1.52 -30.91 -13.15
CA ALA A 492 -0.99 -32.11 -13.78
C ALA A 492 0.25 -31.81 -14.64
N THR A 493 0.24 -30.69 -15.35
CA THR A 493 1.35 -30.27 -16.22
C THR A 493 2.30 -29.27 -15.54
N GLY A 494 1.85 -28.63 -14.45
CA GLY A 494 2.56 -27.54 -13.78
C GLY A 494 2.59 -26.24 -14.60
N LEU A 495 1.79 -26.13 -15.66
CA LEU A 495 1.79 -24.99 -16.56
C LEU A 495 0.69 -23.98 -16.21
N GLY A 496 0.95 -22.71 -16.51
CA GLY A 496 -0.01 -21.63 -16.36
C GLY A 496 -0.74 -21.32 -17.67
N SER A 497 -1.86 -20.62 -17.59
CA SER A 497 -2.55 -20.07 -18.76
C SER A 497 -3.24 -18.77 -18.38
N LEU A 498 -3.37 -17.83 -19.32
CA LEU A 498 -4.15 -16.61 -19.14
C LEU A 498 -5.54 -16.80 -19.72
N VAL A 499 -6.56 -16.22 -19.09
CA VAL A 499 -7.93 -16.24 -19.62
C VAL A 499 -8.12 -15.02 -20.51
N ILE A 500 -8.48 -15.27 -21.76
CA ILE A 500 -8.75 -14.24 -22.77
C ILE A 500 -10.09 -14.51 -23.45
N SER A 501 -10.56 -13.58 -24.28
CA SER A 501 -11.79 -13.73 -25.05
C SER A 501 -11.54 -14.49 -26.36
N GLY A 502 -12.44 -15.41 -26.70
CA GLY A 502 -12.56 -15.98 -28.03
C GLY A 502 -13.22 -15.03 -29.02
N ASP A 503 -13.25 -15.40 -30.30
CA ASP A 503 -13.85 -14.56 -31.36
C ASP A 503 -15.39 -14.44 -31.20
N GLY A 504 -16.03 -15.38 -30.48
CA GLY A 504 -17.45 -15.37 -30.15
C GLY A 504 -17.77 -14.85 -28.74
N GLY A 505 -16.77 -14.39 -27.98
CA GLY A 505 -16.91 -13.92 -26.59
C GLY A 505 -16.72 -15.01 -25.52
N GLU A 506 -16.54 -16.26 -25.90
CA GLU A 506 -16.27 -17.37 -24.98
C GLU A 506 -14.90 -17.26 -24.29
N PRO A 507 -14.73 -17.74 -23.04
CA PRO A 507 -13.41 -17.80 -22.42
C PRO A 507 -12.51 -18.78 -23.17
N VAL A 508 -11.33 -18.31 -23.55
CA VAL A 508 -10.28 -19.11 -24.17
C VAL A 508 -9.02 -19.03 -23.31
N LEU A 509 -8.40 -20.19 -23.09
CA LEU A 509 -7.11 -20.25 -22.42
C LEU A 509 -5.99 -19.94 -23.40
N LEU A 510 -5.22 -18.91 -23.09
CA LEU A 510 -3.96 -18.60 -23.74
C LEU A 510 -2.84 -19.30 -22.96
N THR A 511 -2.35 -20.42 -23.49
CA THR A 511 -1.37 -21.25 -22.78
C THR A 511 0.04 -20.64 -22.78
N THR A 512 0.94 -21.22 -21.99
CA THR A 512 2.36 -20.87 -22.03
C THR A 512 2.98 -21.06 -23.41
N GLU A 513 2.58 -22.09 -24.15
CA GLU A 513 3.03 -22.37 -25.51
C GLU A 513 2.51 -21.32 -26.48
N ASP A 514 1.23 -20.94 -26.38
CA ASP A 514 0.65 -19.87 -27.19
C ASP A 514 1.39 -18.55 -26.98
N LEU A 515 1.64 -18.18 -25.72
CA LEU A 515 2.39 -16.96 -25.37
C LEU A 515 3.83 -17.00 -25.89
N ALA A 516 4.50 -18.15 -25.76
CA ALA A 516 5.85 -18.34 -26.30
C ALA A 516 5.89 -18.09 -27.81
N ILE A 517 4.91 -18.63 -28.55
CA ILE A 517 4.79 -18.44 -30.01
C ILE A 517 4.47 -16.98 -30.35
N LEU A 518 3.53 -16.35 -29.64
CA LEU A 518 3.11 -14.97 -29.92
C LEU A 518 4.22 -13.95 -29.64
N LEU A 519 5.04 -14.19 -28.60
CA LEU A 519 6.09 -13.27 -28.18
C LEU A 519 7.43 -13.53 -28.87
N ASP A 520 7.61 -14.68 -29.52
CA ASP A 520 8.82 -14.98 -30.28
C ASP A 520 9.04 -13.95 -31.41
N GLY A 521 10.29 -13.51 -31.55
CA GLY A 521 10.67 -12.47 -32.53
C GLY A 521 10.09 -11.07 -32.28
N THR A 522 9.42 -10.82 -31.15
CA THR A 522 8.92 -9.49 -30.79
C THR A 522 9.95 -8.67 -30.00
N PRO A 523 9.83 -7.33 -29.94
CA PRO A 523 10.69 -6.48 -29.10
C PRO A 523 10.40 -6.55 -27.59
N VAL A 524 9.45 -7.39 -27.16
CA VAL A 524 9.05 -7.47 -25.75
C VAL A 524 10.21 -7.99 -24.90
N GLN A 525 10.72 -7.15 -24.01
CA GLN A 525 11.79 -7.50 -23.06
C GLN A 525 11.25 -7.80 -21.67
N PHE A 526 10.15 -7.15 -21.28
CA PHE A 526 9.57 -7.30 -19.97
C PHE A 526 8.05 -7.54 -20.03
N ALA A 527 7.58 -8.52 -19.28
CA ALA A 527 6.15 -8.79 -19.11
C ALA A 527 5.76 -8.75 -17.63
N PHE A 528 4.61 -8.15 -17.33
CA PHE A 528 4.02 -8.12 -16.00
C PHE A 528 2.65 -8.81 -16.07
N PHE A 529 2.47 -9.88 -15.29
CA PHE A 529 1.23 -10.62 -15.21
C PHE A 529 0.55 -10.35 -13.87
N ASN A 530 -0.36 -9.39 -13.87
CA ASN A 530 -1.27 -9.12 -12.76
C ASN A 530 -2.52 -10.02 -12.91
N ALA A 531 -2.34 -11.32 -12.71
CA ALA A 531 -3.40 -12.30 -12.89
C ALA A 531 -3.29 -13.46 -11.91
N CYS A 532 -4.31 -13.69 -11.08
CA CYS A 532 -4.33 -14.83 -10.14
C CYS A 532 -5.75 -15.37 -9.90
N GLN A 533 -5.78 -16.68 -9.64
CA GLN A 533 -6.79 -17.44 -8.85
C GLN A 533 -6.18 -18.70 -8.23
N SER A 534 -5.00 -19.13 -8.71
CA SER A 534 -4.11 -20.04 -7.99
C SER A 534 -2.72 -19.43 -8.02
N GLY A 535 -2.10 -19.26 -6.87
CA GLY A 535 -0.83 -18.56 -6.70
C GLY A 535 0.40 -19.08 -7.49
N ARG A 536 0.18 -20.11 -8.29
CA ARG A 536 1.16 -20.80 -9.14
C ARG A 536 0.98 -20.47 -10.63
N ALA A 537 -0.20 -20.00 -11.04
CA ALA A 537 -0.54 -19.72 -12.44
C ALA A 537 0.34 -18.62 -13.05
N ALA A 538 0.34 -17.41 -12.45
CA ALA A 538 1.10 -16.26 -12.96
C ALA A 538 2.61 -16.45 -12.84
N GLY A 539 3.09 -17.08 -11.76
CA GLY A 539 4.49 -17.48 -11.62
C GLY A 539 4.91 -18.49 -12.70
N GLY A 540 4.06 -19.45 -13.02
CA GLY A 540 4.26 -20.41 -14.11
C GLY A 540 4.28 -19.75 -15.50
N VAL A 541 3.34 -18.83 -15.77
CA VAL A 541 3.32 -18.05 -17.02
C VAL A 541 4.59 -17.19 -17.14
N ALA A 542 4.96 -16.44 -16.09
CA ALA A 542 6.15 -15.60 -16.06
C ALA A 542 7.42 -16.42 -16.32
N GLN A 543 7.58 -17.56 -15.65
CA GLN A 543 8.70 -18.45 -15.87
C GLN A 543 8.75 -18.98 -17.31
N ALA A 544 7.61 -19.39 -17.86
CA ALA A 544 7.53 -19.98 -19.19
C ALA A 544 7.83 -18.97 -20.30
N VAL A 545 7.31 -17.74 -20.23
CA VAL A 545 7.60 -16.72 -21.25
C VAL A 545 9.07 -16.30 -21.22
N VAL A 546 9.70 -16.29 -20.04
CA VAL A 546 11.14 -16.05 -19.90
C VAL A 546 11.95 -17.22 -20.47
N ARG A 547 11.50 -18.45 -20.25
CA ARG A 547 12.13 -19.64 -20.83
C ARG A 547 12.07 -19.63 -22.36
N ALA A 548 11.00 -19.10 -22.93
CA ALA A 548 10.79 -19.05 -24.37
C ALA A 548 11.58 -17.93 -25.07
N SER A 549 11.34 -16.66 -24.69
CA SER A 549 11.85 -15.53 -25.48
C SER A 549 11.93 -14.20 -24.71
N VAL A 550 11.11 -13.96 -23.68
CA VAL A 550 11.13 -12.70 -22.93
C VAL A 550 12.37 -12.63 -22.02
N ALA A 551 12.94 -11.44 -21.81
CA ALA A 551 14.16 -11.30 -20.99
C ALA A 551 13.87 -11.38 -19.48
N ALA A 552 12.77 -10.79 -19.03
CA ALA A 552 12.29 -10.91 -17.66
C ALA A 552 10.77 -10.81 -17.58
N ALA A 553 10.19 -11.43 -16.55
CA ALA A 553 8.77 -11.30 -16.28
C ALA A 553 8.49 -11.33 -14.77
N VAL A 554 7.50 -10.55 -14.35
CA VAL A 554 6.92 -10.65 -13.00
C VAL A 554 5.59 -11.36 -13.09
N GLY A 555 5.41 -12.36 -12.22
CA GLY A 555 4.11 -12.97 -11.95
C GLY A 555 3.76 -12.79 -10.47
N MET A 556 2.51 -12.41 -10.20
CA MET A 556 1.99 -12.39 -8.83
C MET A 556 1.81 -13.83 -8.31
N GLN A 557 2.20 -14.08 -7.06
CA GLN A 557 2.04 -15.39 -6.42
C GLN A 557 0.69 -15.58 -5.71
N VAL A 558 -0.15 -14.56 -5.57
CA VAL A 558 -1.58 -14.62 -5.20
C VAL A 558 -2.22 -13.29 -5.60
N ASP A 559 -3.55 -13.18 -5.51
CA ASP A 559 -4.26 -11.91 -5.70
C ASP A 559 -3.81 -10.88 -4.65
N ALA A 560 -3.19 -9.80 -5.10
CA ALA A 560 -2.86 -8.66 -4.25
C ALA A 560 -3.98 -7.61 -4.34
N PRO A 561 -4.15 -6.75 -3.31
CA PRO A 561 -5.04 -5.60 -3.43
C PRO A 561 -4.67 -4.72 -4.63
N ASP A 562 -5.66 -4.26 -5.39
CA ASP A 562 -5.47 -3.52 -6.65
C ASP A 562 -4.49 -2.35 -6.51
N GLN A 563 -4.59 -1.59 -5.40
CA GLN A 563 -3.67 -0.48 -5.12
C GLN A 563 -2.23 -0.94 -4.91
N ALA A 564 -2.02 -2.04 -4.17
CA ALA A 564 -0.68 -2.58 -3.95
C ALA A 564 -0.05 -3.09 -5.25
N ALA A 565 -0.85 -3.73 -6.11
CA ALA A 565 -0.41 -4.16 -7.44
C ALA A 565 -0.04 -2.96 -8.33
N ALA A 566 -0.87 -1.92 -8.36
CA ALA A 566 -0.64 -0.71 -9.13
C ALA A 566 0.58 0.09 -8.64
N ASP A 567 0.73 0.28 -7.32
CA ASP A 567 1.86 0.97 -6.70
C ASP A 567 3.18 0.25 -7.00
N PHE A 568 3.18 -1.09 -6.85
CA PHE A 568 4.34 -1.92 -7.17
C PHE A 568 4.69 -1.83 -8.67
N ALA A 569 3.71 -1.99 -9.56
CA ALA A 569 3.92 -1.89 -11.00
C ALA A 569 4.45 -0.50 -11.39
N GLY A 570 3.86 0.57 -10.84
CA GLY A 570 4.30 1.94 -11.06
C GLY A 570 5.76 2.19 -10.64
N ALA A 571 6.16 1.68 -9.48
CA ALA A 571 7.54 1.77 -9.01
C ALA A 571 8.52 1.00 -9.91
N VAL A 572 8.13 -0.19 -10.36
CA VAL A 572 8.92 -1.01 -11.29
C VAL A 572 9.09 -0.29 -12.63
N TYR A 573 8.00 0.17 -13.26
CA TYR A 573 8.06 0.84 -14.56
C TYR A 573 8.83 2.16 -14.52
N ARG A 574 8.73 2.91 -13.42
CA ARG A 574 9.54 4.12 -13.21
C ARG A 574 11.02 3.80 -13.17
N SER A 575 11.40 2.77 -12.42
CA SER A 575 12.80 2.34 -12.30
C SER A 575 13.34 1.79 -13.63
N ILE A 576 12.52 1.06 -14.40
CA ILE A 576 12.87 0.62 -15.76
C ILE A 576 13.10 1.83 -16.68
N ALA A 577 12.22 2.83 -16.64
CA ALA A 577 12.37 4.05 -17.43
C ALA A 577 13.63 4.85 -17.04
N ASP A 578 14.02 4.82 -15.77
CA ASP A 578 15.26 5.39 -15.24
C ASP A 578 16.51 4.53 -15.54
N GLY A 579 16.36 3.39 -16.23
CA GLY A 579 17.47 2.52 -16.65
C GLY A 579 18.03 1.60 -15.57
N TRP A 580 17.25 1.32 -14.52
CA TRP A 580 17.67 0.41 -13.45
C TRP A 580 17.67 -1.04 -13.93
N PRO A 581 18.57 -1.90 -13.40
CA PRO A 581 18.43 -3.35 -13.54
C PRO A 581 17.06 -3.82 -13.02
N ILE A 582 16.42 -4.74 -13.73
CA ILE A 582 15.03 -5.15 -13.46
C ILE A 582 14.83 -5.72 -12.06
N ASP A 583 15.83 -6.42 -11.54
CA ASP A 583 15.82 -6.98 -10.19
C ASP A 583 15.96 -5.90 -9.11
N ALA A 584 16.72 -4.83 -9.38
CA ALA A 584 16.76 -3.65 -8.53
C ALA A 584 15.45 -2.84 -8.60
N ALA A 585 14.84 -2.74 -9.79
CA ALA A 585 13.53 -2.12 -9.99
C ALA A 585 12.43 -2.84 -9.20
N VAL A 586 12.45 -4.18 -9.22
CA VAL A 586 11.55 -5.01 -8.40
C VAL A 586 11.82 -4.80 -6.91
N ALA A 587 13.08 -4.79 -6.47
CA ALA A 587 13.41 -4.51 -5.07
C ALA A 587 12.90 -3.13 -4.62
N GLU A 588 12.95 -2.12 -5.48
CA GLU A 588 12.41 -0.78 -5.20
C GLU A 588 10.88 -0.80 -5.07
N GLY A 589 10.18 -1.54 -5.94
CA GLY A 589 8.73 -1.77 -5.77
C GLY A 589 8.40 -2.47 -4.45
N ARG A 590 9.18 -3.48 -4.05
CA ARG A 590 8.98 -4.17 -2.75
C ARG A 590 9.25 -3.25 -1.57
N LYS A 591 10.24 -2.37 -1.65
CA LYS A 591 10.49 -1.35 -0.62
C LYS A 591 9.30 -0.43 -0.46
N LEU A 592 8.77 0.11 -1.56
CA LEU A 592 7.58 0.97 -1.53
C LEU A 592 6.44 0.26 -0.77
N LEU A 593 6.10 -0.96 -1.18
CA LEU A 593 5.05 -1.72 -0.52
C LEU A 593 5.35 -2.00 0.96
N SER A 594 6.57 -2.38 1.33
CA SER A 594 6.90 -2.65 2.73
C SER A 594 6.89 -1.39 3.60
N THR A 595 7.22 -0.22 3.06
CA THR A 595 7.11 1.06 3.77
C THR A 595 5.68 1.55 3.91
N THR A 596 4.82 1.27 2.93
CA THR A 596 3.41 1.70 2.94
C THR A 596 2.52 0.74 3.74
N LEU A 597 2.74 -0.58 3.62
CA LEU A 597 1.89 -1.64 4.19
C LEU A 597 2.51 -2.28 5.45
N GLY A 598 3.75 -1.92 5.77
CA GLY A 598 4.53 -2.50 6.86
C GLY A 598 5.29 -3.77 6.44
N VAL A 599 6.49 -3.96 7.00
CA VAL A 599 7.37 -5.11 6.67
C VAL A 599 6.73 -6.47 7.01
N GLY A 600 5.80 -6.51 7.98
CA GLY A 600 5.06 -7.71 8.34
C GLY A 600 3.95 -8.10 7.36
N SER A 601 3.67 -7.26 6.35
CA SER A 601 2.70 -7.53 5.30
C SER A 601 3.27 -8.50 4.26
N PRO A 602 2.51 -9.51 3.79
CA PRO A 602 2.99 -10.43 2.76
C PRO A 602 3.07 -9.82 1.37
N TRP A 603 2.31 -8.74 1.10
CA TRP A 603 2.09 -8.19 -0.25
C TRP A 603 3.37 -7.79 -0.99
N TRP A 604 4.40 -7.32 -0.28
CA TRP A 604 5.67 -6.96 -0.90
C TRP A 604 6.49 -8.17 -1.36
N ALA A 605 6.26 -9.36 -0.78
CA ALA A 605 7.02 -10.57 -1.08
C ALA A 605 6.40 -11.43 -2.20
N LEU A 606 5.13 -11.18 -2.54
CA LEU A 606 4.36 -11.97 -3.51
C LEU A 606 4.74 -11.76 -5.00
N PRO A 607 5.23 -10.59 -5.44
CA PRO A 607 5.68 -10.44 -6.82
C PRO A 607 6.96 -11.25 -7.05
N ALA A 608 6.89 -12.32 -7.84
CA ALA A 608 8.03 -13.16 -8.19
C ALA A 608 8.62 -12.73 -9.53
N LEU A 609 9.89 -12.30 -9.53
CA LEU A 609 10.63 -11.95 -10.74
C LEU A 609 11.36 -13.17 -11.29
N TYR A 610 11.06 -13.52 -12.53
CA TYR A 610 11.81 -14.47 -13.34
C TYR A 610 12.65 -13.71 -14.36
N SER A 611 13.92 -14.08 -14.53
CA SER A 611 14.77 -13.48 -15.56
C SER A 611 15.83 -14.45 -16.05
N ARG A 612 16.27 -14.22 -17.30
CA ARG A 612 17.42 -14.88 -17.91
C ARG A 612 18.60 -13.91 -18.16
N LEU A 613 18.51 -12.69 -17.65
CA LEU A 613 19.52 -11.64 -17.84
C LEU A 613 20.66 -11.77 -16.83
N GLU A 614 21.90 -11.86 -17.31
CA GLU A 614 23.08 -11.99 -16.44
C GLU A 614 23.36 -10.72 -15.61
N ASP A 615 23.14 -9.55 -16.19
CA ASP A 615 23.38 -8.24 -15.60
C ASP A 615 22.07 -7.50 -15.20
N GLY A 616 20.91 -8.11 -15.47
CA GLY A 616 19.59 -7.57 -15.15
C GLY A 616 19.17 -6.38 -16.01
N ARG A 617 19.93 -6.00 -17.05
CA ARG A 617 19.60 -4.86 -17.91
C ARG A 617 18.67 -5.29 -19.03
N LEU A 618 17.47 -4.69 -19.07
CA LEU A 618 16.51 -4.94 -20.15
C LEU A 618 16.92 -4.25 -21.47
N PHE A 619 17.56 -3.08 -21.35
CA PHE A 619 17.92 -2.22 -22.48
C PHE A 619 19.38 -1.78 -22.37
N GLY A 620 20.01 -1.60 -23.54
CA GLY A 620 21.45 -1.35 -23.70
C GLY A 620 21.86 0.09 -23.47
#